data_AF-X0RPG2-F1
#
_entry.id   AF-X0RPG2-F1
#
_cell.length_a   1.000
_cell.length_b   1.000
_cell.length_c   1.000
_cell.angle_alpha   90.00
_cell.angle_beta   90.00
_cell.angle_gamma   90.00
#
_symmetry.space_group_name_H-M   'P 1'
#
loop_
_entity.id
_entity.type
_entity.pdbx_description
1 polymer ?
#
loop_
_entity_poly.entity_id
_entity_poly.type
_entity_poly.pdbx_seq_one_letter_code
_entity_poly.pdbx_strand_id
1 'polypeptide(L)' 'MICYDNEFPEVARELAQAGAEVILSPTANMLPNAERQVLQIRARAWTINALLLVSTAQA' A
#
# COMPACT_ATOMS: atom_id res chain seq x y z
N MET A 1 1.08 -7.10 -2.15
CA MET A 1 1.36 -6.94 -0.70
C MET A 1 0.03 -7.01 0.05
N ILE A 2 0.00 -7.28 1.35
CA ILE A 2 -1.26 -7.53 2.08
C ILE A 2 -1.27 -6.79 3.42
N CYS A 3 -2.34 -6.03 3.66
CA CYS A 3 -2.71 -5.39 4.92
C CYS A 3 -1.53 -4.66 5.63
N TYR A 4 -0.85 -5.34 6.55
CA TYR A 4 0.21 -4.77 7.38
C TYR A 4 1.48 -4.42 6.60
N ASP A 5 1.71 -5.04 5.43
CA ASP A 5 2.83 -4.70 4.56
C ASP A 5 2.84 -3.21 4.15
N ASN A 6 1.67 -2.57 4.16
CA ASN A 6 1.51 -1.15 3.87
C ASN A 6 2.22 -0.24 4.89
N GLU A 7 2.69 -0.78 6.02
CA GLU A 7 3.49 -0.04 6.99
C GLU A 7 4.97 0.05 6.58
N PHE A 8 5.47 -0.85 5.71
CA PHE A 8 6.88 -0.96 5.34
C PHE A 8 7.14 -0.57 3.89
N PRO A 9 7.73 0.61 3.59
CA PRO A 9 7.90 1.11 2.22
C PRO A 9 8.73 0.16 1.34
N GLU A 10 9.60 -0.62 1.96
CA GLU A 10 10.48 -1.59 1.33
C GLU A 10 9.69 -2.60 0.51
N VAL A 11 8.55 -3.11 1.00
CA VAL A 11 7.77 -4.13 0.28
C VAL A 11 7.26 -3.61 -1.06
N ALA A 12 6.74 -2.38 -1.09
CA ALA A 12 6.27 -1.78 -2.33
C ALA A 12 7.43 -1.44 -3.29
N ARG A 13 8.58 -1.04 -2.74
CA ARG A 13 9.78 -0.73 -3.52
C ARG A 13 10.38 -1.97 -4.17
N GLU A 14 10.50 -3.08 -3.44
CA GLU A 14 10.97 -4.36 -3.97
C GLU A 14 10.09 -4.83 -5.14
N LEU A 15 8.76 -4.76 -4.99
CA LEU A 15 7.82 -5.10 -6.07
C LEU A 15 7.99 -4.20 -7.30
N ALA A 16 8.12 -2.89 -7.11
CA ALA A 16 8.34 -1.95 -8.21
C ALA A 16 9.69 -2.19 -8.92
N GLN A 17 10.76 -2.46 -8.16
CA GLN A 17 12.07 -2.80 -8.71
C GLN A 17 12.07 -4.13 -9.48
N ALA A 18 11.20 -5.07 -9.10
CA ALA A 18 10.94 -6.29 -9.85
C ALA A 18 10.09 -6.06 -11.12
N GLY A 19 9.71 -4.81 -11.43
CA GLY A 19 8.98 -4.43 -12.63
C GLY A 19 7.46 -4.32 -12.46
N ALA A 20 6.94 -4.30 -11.22
CA ALA A 20 5.51 -4.12 -11.00
C ALA A 20 5.06 -2.68 -11.29
N GLU A 21 4.24 -2.50 -12.33
CA GLU A 21 3.60 -1.21 -12.65
C GLU A 21 2.31 -0.98 -11.85
N VAL A 22 1.70 -2.07 -11.35
CA VAL A 22 0.50 -2.06 -10.51
C VAL A 22 0.72 -2.98 -9.31
N ILE A 23 0.46 -2.45 -8.11
CA ILE A 23 0.52 -3.21 -6.86
C ILE A 23 -0.89 -3.22 -6.24
N LEU A 24 -1.41 -4.42 -5.99
CA LEU A 24 -2.65 -4.61 -5.24
C LEU A 24 -2.31 -4.83 -3.76
N SER A 25 -3.01 -4.09 -2.90
CA SER A 25 -2.90 -4.22 -1.44
C SER A 25 -4.27 -4.28 -0.77
N PRO A 26 -4.88 -5.48 -0.68
CA PRO A 26 -6.06 -5.66 0.13
C PRO A 26 -5.73 -5.46 1.61
N THR A 27 -6.57 -4.72 2.33
CA THR A 27 -6.39 -4.40 3.75
C THR A 27 -7.70 -4.55 4.52
N ALA A 28 -7.61 -4.90 5.79
CA ALA A 28 -8.71 -4.88 6.75
C ALA A 28 -8.36 -4.00 7.96
N ASN A 29 -7.53 -2.98 7.73
CA ASN A 29 -7.05 -2.12 8.80
C ASN A 29 -8.22 -1.29 9.36
N MET A 30 -8.34 -1.25 10.68
CA MET A 30 -9.44 -0.60 11.38
C MET A 30 -9.06 0.81 11.84
N LEU A 31 -10.06 1.61 12.23
CA LEU A 31 -9.81 2.90 12.84
C LEU A 31 -9.08 2.75 14.19
N PRO A 32 -8.16 3.67 14.53
CA PRO A 32 -7.78 4.88 13.77
C PRO A 32 -6.70 4.64 12.71
N ASN A 33 -6.09 3.45 12.67
CA ASN A 33 -4.92 3.16 11.81
C ASN A 33 -5.24 3.27 10.31
N ALA A 34 -6.49 3.01 9.92
CA ALA A 34 -6.95 3.18 8.54
C ALA A 34 -6.69 4.60 7.99
N GLU A 35 -6.81 5.65 8.82
CA GLU A 35 -6.59 7.04 8.37
C GLU A 35 -5.13 7.30 8.02
N ARG A 36 -4.20 6.85 8.88
CA ARG A 36 -2.76 6.91 8.62
C ARG A 36 -2.40 6.18 7.33
N GLN A 37 -3.04 5.03 7.09
CA GLN A 37 -2.73 4.18 5.94
C GLN A 37 -3.03 4.88 4.61
N VAL A 38 -4.07 5.73 4.54
CA VAL A 38 -4.40 6.52 3.34
C VAL A 38 -3.23 7.42 2.92
N LEU A 39 -2.58 8.10 3.86
CA LEU A 39 -1.43 8.96 3.58
C LEU A 39 -0.23 8.14 3.09
N GLN A 40 0.06 7.03 3.76
CA GLN A 40 1.18 6.14 3.41
C GLN A 40 1.04 5.58 2.00
N ILE A 41 -0.17 5.16 1.61
CA ILE A 41 -0.46 4.61 0.27
C ILE A 41 -0.14 5.66 -0.81
N ARG A 42 -0.58 6.91 -0.63
CA ARG A 42 -0.30 7.99 -1.59
C ARG A 42 1.19 8.29 -1.70
N ALA A 43 1.86 8.40 -0.55
CA ALA A 43 3.30 8.66 -0.51
C ALA A 43 4.09 7.56 -1.24
N ARG A 44 3.72 6.29 -1.04
CA ARG A 44 4.37 5.15 -1.68
C ARG A 44 4.21 5.18 -3.20
N ALA A 45 2.98 5.34 -3.69
CA ALA A 45 2.70 5.40 -5.12
C ALA A 45 3.57 6.44 -5.83
N TRP A 46 3.75 7.61 -5.20
CA TRP A 46 4.65 8.65 -5.69
C TRP A 46 6.13 8.21 -5.70
N THR A 47 6.61 7.58 -4.62
CA THR A 47 8.04 7.21 -4.50
C THR A 47 8.49 6.07 -5.42
N ILE A 48 7.61 5.16 -5.81
CA ILE A 48 7.96 3.97 -6.59
C ILE A 48 7.59 4.09 -8.08
N ASN A 49 6.96 5.21 -8.48
CA ASN A 49 6.44 5.43 -9.84
C ASN A 49 5.56 4.28 -10.37
N ALA A 50 4.70 3.73 -9.50
CA ALA A 50 3.77 2.65 -9.83
C ALA A 50 2.39 2.92 -9.21
N LEU A 51 1.35 2.35 -9.82
CA LEU A 51 -0.02 2.46 -9.33
C LEU A 51 -0.22 1.53 -8.11
N LEU A 52 -0.60 2.10 -6.96
CA LEU A 52 -0.95 1.33 -5.76
C LEU A 52 -2.48 1.34 -5.56
N LEU A 53 -3.11 0.18 -5.71
CA LEU A 53 -4.55 -0.01 -5.50
C LEU A 53 -4.80 -0.67 -4.16
N VAL A 54 -5.63 -0.04 -3.33
CA VAL A 54 -5.97 -0.53 -2.00
C VAL A 54 -7.47 -0.73 -1.89
N SER A 55 -7.86 -1.94 -1.50
CA SER A 55 -9.24 -2.29 -1.16
C SER A 55 -9.33 -2.54 0.33
N THR A 56 -10.33 -1.94 0.99
CA THR A 56 -10.54 -2.08 2.43
C THR A 56 -11.75 -2.96 2.70
N ALA A 57 -11.59 -4.06 3.42
CA ALA A 57 -12.71 -4.74 4.06
C ALA A 57 -12.90 -4.12 5.45
N GLN A 58 -13.81 -3.14 5.57
CA GLN A 58 -14.23 -2.60 6.86
C GLN A 58 -15.48 -3.37 7.31
N ALA A 59 -15.45 -3.90 8.54
CA ALA A 59 -16.61 -4.52 9.18
C ALA A 59 -17.52 -3.45 9.80
#